data_AF-A0A7X6JYP1-F1
#
_entry.id   AF-A0A7X6JYP1-F1
#
_cell.length_a   1.000
_cell.length_b   1.000
_cell.length_c   1.000
_cell.angle_alpha   90.00
_cell.angle_beta   90.00
_cell.angle_gamma   90.00
#
_symmetry.space_group_name_H-M   'P 1'
#
loop_
_entity.id
_entity.type
_entity.pdbx_description
1 polymer ?
#
loop_
_entity_poly.entity_id
_entity_poly.type
_entity_poly.pdbx_seq_one_letter_code
_entity_poly.pdbx_strand_id
1 'polypeptide(L)'
;MRRGLILPLAGLVTAAGAFGLWQGLRAVPPTETEIILAAAARYVAETGGAATDCAGRPAAVEGVRLVVTCGADWALAVDLWGRPVALPGAGPRT
;
A
#
# COMPACT_ATOMS: atom_id res chain seq x y z
N MET A 1 -21.41 40.08 -22.11
CA MET A 1 -20.45 40.12 -20.99
C MET A 1 -20.51 38.89 -20.07
N ARG A 2 -21.66 38.46 -19.52
CA ARG A 2 -21.73 37.30 -18.59
C ARG A 2 -21.17 35.97 -19.12
N ARG A 3 -21.40 35.63 -20.40
CA ARG A 3 -20.87 34.40 -21.03
C ARG A 3 -19.34 34.33 -21.08
N GLY A 4 -18.65 35.48 -21.16
CA GLY A 4 -17.19 35.52 -21.20
C GLY A 4 -16.52 35.17 -19.86
N LEU A 5 -17.25 35.33 -18.74
CA LEU A 5 -16.77 34.97 -17.40
C LEU A 5 -17.16 33.55 -16.99
N ILE A 6 -18.33 33.06 -17.46
CA ILE A 6 -18.84 31.74 -17.09
C ILE A 6 -17.91 30.62 -17.62
N LEU A 7 -17.41 30.75 -18.85
CA LEU A 7 -16.57 29.73 -19.47
C LEU A 7 -15.25 29.48 -18.73
N PRO A 8 -14.41 30.50 -18.41
CA PRO A 8 -13.18 30.26 -17.65
C PRO A 8 -13.46 29.79 -16.22
N LEU A 9 -14.53 30.28 -15.60
CA LEU A 9 -14.89 29.88 -14.24
C LEU A 9 -15.36 28.42 -14.18
N ALA A 10 -16.17 27.99 -15.15
CA ALA A 10 -16.54 26.59 -15.30
C ALA A 10 -15.32 25.70 -15.54
N GLY A 11 -14.38 26.14 -16.40
CA GLY A 11 -13.13 25.42 -16.65
C GLY A 11 -12.24 25.28 -15.40
N LEU A 12 -12.15 26.32 -14.57
CA LEU A 12 -11.42 26.27 -13.31
C LEU A 12 -12.06 25.29 -12.32
N VAL A 13 -13.39 25.33 -12.18
CA VAL A 13 -14.12 24.43 -11.26
C VAL A 13 -13.99 22.97 -11.71
N THR A 14 -14.12 22.68 -13.00
CA THR A 14 -13.96 21.32 -13.52
C THR A 14 -12.54 20.81 -13.36
N ALA A 15 -11.53 21.65 -13.65
CA ALA A 15 -10.13 21.30 -13.46
C ALA A 15 -9.80 21.02 -11.97
N ALA A 16 -10.27 21.89 -11.07
CA ALA A 16 -10.07 21.71 -9.63
C ALA A 16 -10.77 20.43 -9.13
N GLY A 17 -12.00 20.18 -9.56
CA GLY A 17 -12.75 18.96 -9.22
C GLY A 17 -12.08 17.69 -9.74
N ALA A 18 -11.63 17.70 -11.00
CA ALA A 18 -10.90 16.58 -11.59
C ALA A 18 -9.58 16.30 -10.85
N PHE A 19 -8.84 17.35 -10.50
CA PHE A 19 -7.61 17.22 -9.74
C PHE A 19 -7.86 16.67 -8.33
N GLY A 20 -8.88 17.19 -7.63
CA GLY A 20 -9.27 16.70 -6.31
C GLY A 20 -9.69 15.23 -6.33
N LEU A 21 -10.49 14.83 -7.33
CA LEU A 21 -10.90 13.43 -7.51
C LEU A 21 -9.70 12.53 -7.79
N TRP A 22 -8.80 12.95 -8.69
CA TRP A 22 -7.60 12.19 -9.04
C TRP A 22 -6.68 11.97 -7.83
N GLN A 23 -6.48 13.00 -7.01
CA GLN A 23 -5.70 12.88 -5.77
C GLN A 23 -6.41 12.01 -4.74
N GLY A 24 -7.72 12.15 -4.58
CA GLY A 24 -8.52 11.33 -3.68
C GLY A 24 -8.42 9.83 -4.00
N LEU A 25 -8.49 9.47 -5.29
CA LEU A 25 -8.33 8.10 -5.74
C LEU A 25 -6.93 7.53 -5.47
N ARG A 26 -5.89 8.38 -5.43
CA ARG A 26 -4.50 7.98 -5.13
C ARG A 26 -4.17 7.96 -3.64
N ALA A 27 -4.98 8.61 -2.81
CA ALA A 27 -4.79 8.68 -1.36
C ALA A 27 -5.35 7.46 -0.63
N VAL A 28 -6.01 6.53 -1.33
CA VAL A 28 -6.53 5.30 -0.73
C VAL A 28 -5.37 4.33 -0.48
N PRO A 29 -5.14 3.92 0.79
CA PRO A 29 -4.10 2.94 1.08
C PRO A 29 -4.45 1.58 0.46
N PRO A 30 -3.44 0.78 0.09
CA PRO A 30 -3.67 -0.55 -0.47
C PRO A 30 -4.46 -1.43 0.51
N THR A 31 -5.21 -2.36 -0.07
CA THR A 31 -5.93 -3.37 0.71
C THR A 31 -4.94 -4.38 1.32
N GLU A 32 -5.36 -5.09 2.36
CA GLU A 32 -4.51 -6.11 2.99
C GLU A 32 -4.12 -7.20 2.00
N THR A 33 -5.05 -7.62 1.13
CA THR A 33 -4.81 -8.61 0.09
C THR A 33 -3.74 -8.14 -0.90
N GLU A 34 -3.79 -6.89 -1.35
CA GLU A 34 -2.77 -6.34 -2.26
C GLU A 34 -1.38 -6.31 -1.61
N ILE A 35 -1.32 -5.94 -0.33
CA ILE A 35 -0.08 -5.95 0.45
C ILE A 35 0.48 -7.38 0.55
N ILE A 36 -0.35 -8.38 0.87
CA ILE A 36 0.07 -9.78 0.98
C ILE A 36 0.55 -10.31 -0.37
N LEU A 37 -0.17 -10.02 -1.46
CA LEU A 37 0.23 -10.46 -2.81
C LEU A 37 1.54 -9.82 -3.27
N ALA A 38 1.77 -8.54 -2.97
CA ALA A 38 3.03 -7.88 -3.26
C ALA A 38 4.20 -8.48 -2.46
N ALA A 39 3.99 -8.78 -1.18
CA ALA A 39 4.97 -9.45 -0.34
C ALA A 39 5.26 -10.88 -0.81
N ALA A 40 4.22 -11.63 -1.19
CA ALA A 40 4.35 -12.98 -1.74
C ALA A 40 5.12 -12.99 -3.06
N ALA A 41 4.84 -12.05 -3.97
CA ALA A 41 5.60 -11.91 -5.21
C ALA A 41 7.09 -11.67 -4.94
N ARG A 42 7.41 -10.88 -3.89
CA ARG A 42 8.78 -10.65 -3.47
C ARG A 42 9.44 -11.91 -2.90
N TYR A 43 8.73 -12.64 -2.04
CA TYR A 43 9.19 -13.93 -1.51
C TYR A 43 9.50 -14.93 -2.64
N VAL A 44 8.60 -15.07 -3.63
CA VAL A 44 8.81 -15.95 -4.79
C VAL A 44 10.06 -15.53 -5.58
N ALA A 45 10.25 -14.24 -5.80
CA ALA A 45 11.42 -13.72 -6.52
C ALA A 45 12.74 -13.93 -5.75
N GLU A 46 12.72 -13.82 -4.42
CA GLU A 46 13.91 -13.94 -3.56
C GLU A 46 14.29 -15.40 -3.27
N THR A 47 13.30 -16.28 -3.12
CA THR A 47 13.49 -17.65 -2.59
C THR A 47 13.14 -18.77 -3.58
N GLY A 48 12.33 -18.48 -4.59
CA GLY A 48 11.74 -19.50 -5.47
C GLY A 48 10.60 -20.31 -4.82
N GLY A 49 10.13 -19.93 -3.63
CA GLY A 49 8.98 -20.55 -2.97
C GLY A 49 7.64 -20.29 -3.67
N ALA A 50 6.53 -20.75 -3.08
CA ALA A 50 5.20 -20.55 -3.64
C ALA A 50 4.48 -19.36 -2.98
N ALA A 51 3.72 -18.59 -3.76
CA ALA A 51 2.95 -17.46 -3.23
C ALA A 51 1.91 -17.89 -2.17
N THR A 52 1.47 -19.15 -2.21
CA THR A 52 0.54 -19.75 -1.25
C THR A 52 1.18 -20.04 0.11
N ASP A 53 2.51 -19.94 0.23
CA ASP A 53 3.21 -20.13 1.50
C ASP A 53 3.07 -18.92 2.43
N CYS A 54 2.47 -17.83 1.94
CA CYS A 54 2.38 -16.55 2.61
C CYS A 54 1.05 -16.35 3.32
N ALA A 55 1.12 -15.86 4.56
CA ALA A 55 -0.03 -15.42 5.33
C ALA A 55 0.24 -14.06 5.97
N GLY A 56 -0.76 -13.17 5.93
CA GLY A 56 -0.72 -11.89 6.62
C GLY A 56 -1.43 -11.97 7.98
N ARG A 57 -0.82 -11.37 9.01
CA ARG A 57 -1.49 -11.10 10.29
C ARG A 57 -1.41 -9.63 10.68
N PRO A 58 -2.49 -9.04 11.21
CA PRO A 58 -2.44 -7.69 11.76
C PRO A 58 -1.48 -7.62 12.95
N ALA A 59 -0.72 -6.54 13.03
CA ALA A 59 0.23 -6.31 14.11
C ALA A 59 -0.39 -5.40 15.19
N ALA A 60 -0.06 -5.65 16.46
CA ALA A 60 -0.42 -4.78 17.58
C ALA A 60 0.64 -3.68 17.84
N VAL A 61 1.55 -3.45 16.88
CA VAL A 61 2.70 -2.55 17.04
C VAL A 61 2.42 -1.25 16.29
N GLU A 62 2.67 -0.12 16.95
CA GLU A 62 2.48 1.21 16.34
C GLU A 62 3.35 1.36 15.08
N GLY A 63 2.76 1.88 14.00
CA GLY A 63 3.43 2.04 12.71
C GLY A 63 3.50 0.77 11.86
N VAL A 64 3.03 -0.38 12.37
CA VAL A 64 2.97 -1.64 11.61
C VAL A 64 1.51 -2.03 11.41
N ARG A 65 1.09 -2.12 10.16
CA ARG A 65 -0.27 -2.57 9.81
C ARG A 65 -0.34 -4.09 9.81
N LEU A 66 0.62 -4.71 9.14
CA LEU A 66 0.59 -6.14 8.82
C LEU A 66 1.99 -6.73 8.94
N VAL A 67 2.06 -7.97 9.40
CA VAL A 67 3.24 -8.83 9.24
C VAL A 67 2.88 -9.95 8.29
N VAL A 68 3.61 -10.06 7.19
CA VAL A 68 3.49 -11.15 6.23
C VAL A 68 4.59 -12.16 6.51
N THR A 69 4.21 -13.40 6.79
CA THR A 69 5.13 -14.52 6.98
C THR A 69 4.97 -15.49 5.83
N CYS A 70 6.07 -15.92 5.22
CA CYS A 70 6.10 -16.89 4.13
C CYS A 70 7.04 -18.04 4.50
N GLY A 71 6.59 -19.29 4.41
CA GLY A 71 7.41 -20.43 4.82
C GLY A 71 7.85 -20.36 6.29
N ALA A 72 9.00 -20.95 6.61
CA ALA A 72 9.52 -21.01 7.98
C ALA A 72 10.30 -19.76 8.41
N ASP A 73 11.17 -19.24 7.52
CA ASP A 73 12.21 -18.28 7.89
C ASP A 73 12.10 -16.92 7.18
N TRP A 74 10.97 -16.64 6.52
CA TRP A 74 10.74 -15.37 5.83
C TRP A 74 9.60 -14.59 6.47
N ALA A 75 9.88 -13.35 6.87
CA ALA A 75 8.90 -12.44 7.43
C ALA A 75 9.15 -11.00 7.00
N LEU A 76 8.07 -10.26 6.78
CA LEU A 76 8.08 -8.86 6.40
C LEU A 76 7.02 -8.10 7.20
N ALA A 77 7.45 -7.13 8.00
CA ALA A 77 6.56 -6.15 8.60
C ALA A 77 6.36 -4.98 7.64
N VAL A 78 5.11 -4.52 7.50
CA VAL A 78 4.75 -3.42 6.60
C VAL A 78 3.84 -2.39 7.26
N ASP A 79 3.97 -1.15 6.81
CA ASP A 79 3.15 -0.02 7.23
C ASP A 79 1.77 -0.01 6.53
N LEU A 80 1.01 1.09 6.74
CA LEU A 80 -0.30 1.28 6.13
C LEU A 80 -0.29 1.26 4.59
N TRP A 81 0.85 1.57 3.98
CA TRP A 81 1.07 1.61 2.54
C TRP A 81 1.75 0.36 1.98
N GLY A 82 1.98 -0.68 2.80
CA GLY A 82 2.67 -1.89 2.38
C GLY A 82 4.20 -1.73 2.28
N ARG A 83 4.77 -0.66 2.83
CA ARG A 83 6.22 -0.42 2.81
C ARG A 83 6.90 -1.15 3.95
N PRO A 84 8.10 -1.71 3.76
CA PRO A 84 8.81 -2.44 4.81
C PRO A 84 9.15 -1.53 5.99
N VAL A 85 8.90 -2.01 7.20
CA VAL A 85 9.27 -1.33 8.45
C VAL A 85 10.22 -2.21 9.24
N ALA A 86 11.32 -1.62 9.71
CA ALA A 86 12.23 -2.31 10.62
C ALA A 86 11.58 -2.39 12.01
N LEU A 87 11.22 -3.60 12.43
CA LEU A 87 10.79 -3.86 13.80
C LEU A 87 12.03 -3.90 14.71
N PRO A 88 12.11 -3.08 15.78
CA PRO A 88 13.16 -3.23 16.77
C PRO A 88 13.07 -4.61 17.42
N GLY A 89 14.10 -5.44 17.23
CA GLY A 89 14.17 -6.81 17.78
C GLY A 89 13.73 -7.95 16.84
N ALA A 90 13.26 -7.65 15.62
CA ALA A 90 13.04 -8.66 14.58
C ALA A 90 14.30 -8.83 13.71
N GLY A 91 15.38 -9.35 14.31
CA GLY A 91 16.47 -9.91 13.52
C GLY A 91 16.03 -11.22 12.84
N PRO A 92 16.64 -11.61 11.71
CA PRO A 92 16.37 -12.90 11.08
C PRO A 92 16.61 -14.00 12.11
N ARG A 93 15.60 -14.84 12.36
CA ARG A 93 15.76 -16.06 13.15
C ARG A 93 16.25 -17.11 12.16
N THR A 94 17.58 -17.24 12.08
CA THR A 94 18.26 -18.39 11.49
C THR A 94 18.02 -19.65 12.30
#